data_AF-A0A915SKK2-F1
#
_entry.id   AF-A0A915SKK2-F1
#
_cell.length_a   1.000
_cell.length_b   1.000
_cell.length_c   1.000
_cell.angle_alpha   90.00
_cell.angle_beta   90.00
_cell.angle_gamma   90.00
#
_symmetry.space_group_name_H-M   'P 1'
#
loop_
_entity.id
_entity.type
_entity.pdbx_description
1 polymer ?
#
loop_
_entity_poly.entity_id
_entity_poly.type
_entity_poly.pdbx_seq_one_letter_code
_entity_poly.pdbx_strand_id
1 'polypeptide(L)'
;MNNYDKLKKEFSLFCKISGGNFIEDNSLQCTKEKYYIKIYYNDLGLSISAGSKFTGDYDLLNLNNTKIVDVERISGNNDLGELEFYILKIYLDKGLLYIKRSVKEDKIIIHLQMNDLEYESSVLF
;
A
#
# COMPACT_ATOMS: atom_id res chain seq x y z
N MET A 1 -13.23 7.32 14.89
CA MET A 1 -11.80 7.20 14.52
C MET A 1 -11.66 7.93 13.19
N ASN A 2 -10.69 8.84 13.03
CA ASN A 2 -10.50 9.52 11.75
C ASN A 2 -9.98 8.49 10.72
N ASN A 3 -10.34 8.62 9.45
CA ASN A 3 -9.88 7.73 8.38
C ASN A 3 -8.36 7.71 8.24
N TYR A 4 -7.69 8.81 8.61
CA TYR A 4 -6.23 8.84 8.73
C TYR A 4 -5.70 7.90 9.83
N ASP A 5 -6.32 7.88 11.01
CA ASP A 5 -5.92 6.97 12.11
C ASP A 5 -6.15 5.51 11.70
N LYS A 6 -7.22 5.24 10.95
CA LYS A 6 -7.48 3.90 10.38
C LYS A 6 -6.39 3.55 9.38
N LEU A 7 -6.09 4.42 8.42
CA LEU A 7 -5.01 4.21 7.47
C LEU A 7 -3.69 3.88 8.18
N LYS A 8 -3.30 4.71 9.15
CA LYS A 8 -2.10 4.51 9.96
C LYS A 8 -2.08 3.14 10.63
N LYS A 9 -3.13 2.78 11.37
CA LYS A 9 -3.22 1.50 12.08
C LYS A 9 -3.11 0.32 11.11
N GLU A 10 -3.88 0.35 10.04
CA GLU A 10 -3.95 -0.75 9.08
C GLU A 10 -2.62 -0.85 8.31
N PHE A 11 -2.05 0.27 7.84
CA PHE A 11 -0.77 0.28 7.13
C PHE A 11 0.41 -0.13 8.01
N SER A 12 0.44 0.26 9.29
CA SER A 12 1.47 -0.17 10.24
C SER A 12 1.50 -1.71 10.37
N LEU A 13 0.32 -2.33 10.47
CA LEU A 13 0.22 -3.78 10.55
C LEU A 13 0.52 -4.46 9.20
N PHE A 14 0.10 -3.87 8.07
CA PHE A 14 0.53 -4.30 6.73
C PHE A 14 2.05 -4.35 6.64
N CYS A 15 2.73 -3.32 7.15
CA CYS A 15 4.18 -3.25 7.13
C CYS A 15 4.83 -4.35 7.99
N LYS A 16 4.35 -4.51 9.23
CA LYS A 16 4.83 -5.54 10.15
C LYS A 16 4.70 -6.94 9.54
N ILE A 17 3.56 -7.26 8.93
CA ILE A 17 3.30 -8.56 8.30
C ILE A 17 4.19 -8.78 7.07
N SER A 18 4.45 -7.72 6.31
CA SER A 18 5.39 -7.78 5.17
C SER A 18 6.86 -7.93 5.60
N GLY A 19 7.13 -7.91 6.92
CA GLY A 19 8.45 -8.00 7.53
C GLY A 19 9.27 -6.72 7.34
N GLY A 20 8.60 -5.58 7.21
CA GLY A 20 9.22 -4.26 7.15
C GLY A 20 9.12 -3.51 8.48
N ASN A 21 9.85 -2.41 8.57
CA ASN A 21 9.82 -1.45 9.66
C ASN A 21 8.89 -0.30 9.29
N PHE A 22 7.86 -0.10 10.12
CA PHE A 22 6.96 1.04 10.01
C PHE A 22 7.62 2.28 10.62
N ILE A 23 7.59 3.38 9.87
CA ILE A 23 8.08 4.69 10.30
C ILE A 23 6.95 5.69 10.04
N GLU A 24 6.63 6.49 11.06
CA GLU A 24 5.69 7.60 10.94
C GLU A 24 6.45 8.90 11.12
N ASP A 25 6.44 9.72 10.08
CA ASP A 25 6.93 11.09 10.09
C ASP A 25 5.88 12.01 9.46
N ASN A 26 6.28 12.96 8.61
CA ASN A 26 5.36 13.69 7.73
C ASN A 26 4.60 12.76 6.75
N SER A 27 4.83 11.45 6.79
CA SER A 27 4.21 10.41 5.97
C SER A 27 4.18 9.06 6.70
N LEU A 28 3.41 8.11 6.16
CA LEU A 28 3.41 6.72 6.60
C LEU A 28 4.38 5.92 5.72
N GLN A 29 5.43 5.34 6.31
CA GLN A 29 6.46 4.62 5.58
C GLN A 29 6.55 3.16 6.04
N CYS A 30 6.71 2.26 5.09
CA CYS A 30 7.08 0.87 5.33
C CYS A 30 8.39 0.59 4.60
N THR A 31 9.44 0.26 5.35
CA THR A 31 10.77 0.05 4.78
C THR A 31 11.29 -1.35 5.11
N LYS A 32 11.94 -1.98 4.13
CA LYS A 32 12.73 -3.21 4.30
C LYS A 32 14.08 -3.00 3.63
N GLU A 33 15.01 -3.94 3.79
CA GLU A 33 16.30 -3.89 3.08
C GLU A 33 16.10 -3.79 1.56
N LYS A 34 15.09 -4.49 1.05
CA LYS A 34 14.84 -4.63 -0.38
C LYS A 34 13.82 -3.66 -0.99
N TYR A 35 12.95 -3.07 -0.18
CA TYR A 35 11.86 -2.23 -0.68
C TYR A 35 11.49 -1.10 0.25
N TYR A 36 10.73 -0.14 -0.28
CA TYR A 36 9.98 0.83 0.50
C TYR A 36 8.58 1.02 -0.07
N ILE A 37 7.63 1.39 0.80
CA ILE A 37 6.33 1.96 0.45
C ILE A 37 6.17 3.22 1.28
N LYS A 38 5.73 4.31 0.66
CA LYS A 38 5.41 5.56 1.34
C LYS A 38 4.01 5.99 0.95
N ILE A 39 3.19 6.29 1.94
CA ILE A 39 1.88 6.90 1.77
C ILE A 39 1.93 8.28 2.40
N TYR A 40 1.67 9.30 1.60
CA TYR A 40 1.62 10.68 2.02
C TYR A 40 0.24 11.25 1.70
N TYR A 41 -0.35 11.94 2.67
CA TYR A 41 -1.65 12.57 2.51
C TYR A 41 -1.53 14.04 2.89
N ASN A 42 -1.94 14.93 1.99
CA ASN A 42 -1.91 16.37 2.19
C ASN A 42 -3.18 17.03 1.65
N ASP A 43 -3.23 18.35 1.69
CA ASP A 43 -4.38 19.14 1.22
C ASP A 43 -4.68 18.97 -0.27
N LEU A 44 -3.69 18.49 -1.07
CA LEU A 44 -3.86 18.22 -2.49
C LEU A 44 -4.39 16.80 -2.76
N GLY A 45 -4.19 15.85 -1.84
CA GLY A 45 -4.73 14.49 -1.95
C GLY A 45 -3.82 13.40 -1.39
N LEU A 46 -3.88 12.22 -2.01
CA LEU A 46 -3.17 11.01 -1.59
C LEU A 46 -2.06 10.66 -2.59
N SER A 47 -0.83 10.51 -2.10
CA SER A 47 0.32 10.04 -2.88
C SER A 47 0.82 8.71 -2.32
N ILE A 48 1.10 7.77 -3.20
CA ILE A 48 1.72 6.48 -2.88
C ILE A 48 2.97 6.34 -3.72
N SER A 49 4.09 6.01 -3.09
CA SER A 49 5.25 5.50 -3.80
C SER A 49 5.65 4.14 -3.27
N ALA A 50 6.09 3.27 -4.17
CA ALA A 50 6.75 2.03 -3.80
C ALA A 50 7.98 1.84 -4.69
N GLY A 51 9.02 1.24 -4.15
CA GLY A 51 10.22 1.00 -4.94
C GLY A 51 11.10 -0.10 -4.37
N SER A 52 11.91 -0.66 -5.26
CA SER A 52 12.96 -1.62 -4.97
C SER A 52 14.25 -0.87 -4.67
N LYS A 53 14.91 -1.26 -3.59
CA LYS A 53 16.25 -0.75 -3.24
C LYS A 53 17.37 -1.51 -3.95
N PHE A 54 17.07 -2.64 -4.58
CA PHE A 54 18.04 -3.46 -5.32
C PHE A 54 18.10 -3.10 -6.80
N THR A 55 16.94 -3.01 -7.46
CA THR A 55 16.88 -2.73 -8.90
C THR A 55 16.81 -1.23 -9.20
N GLY A 56 16.38 -0.42 -8.23
CA GLY A 56 16.08 0.99 -8.43
C GLY A 56 14.72 1.24 -9.07
N ASP A 57 13.95 0.18 -9.39
CA ASP A 57 12.59 0.32 -9.91
C ASP A 57 11.71 1.01 -8.87
N TYR A 58 10.92 1.97 -9.32
CA TYR A 58 9.99 2.66 -8.44
C TYR A 58 8.74 3.05 -9.20
N ASP A 59 7.71 3.28 -8.41
CA ASP A 59 6.42 3.73 -8.86
C ASP A 59 5.92 4.85 -7.94
N LEU A 60 5.19 5.79 -8.54
CA LEU A 60 4.62 6.94 -7.88
C LEU A 60 3.23 7.23 -8.45
N LEU A 61 2.23 7.06 -7.61
CA LEU A 61 0.83 7.36 -7.90
C LEU A 61 0.39 8.58 -7.09
N ASN A 62 -0.06 9.62 -7.78
CA ASN A 62 -0.58 10.85 -7.17
C ASN A 62 -2.08 11.01 -7.47
N LEU A 63 -2.90 11.04 -6.43
CA LEU A 63 -4.36 11.14 -6.51
C LEU A 63 -4.82 12.49 -5.96
N ASN A 64 -4.97 13.44 -6.87
CA ASN A 64 -5.40 14.80 -6.53
C ASN A 64 -6.89 14.82 -6.16
N ASN A 65 -7.28 15.71 -5.25
CA ASN A 65 -8.67 15.94 -4.84
C ASN A 65 -9.41 14.64 -4.48
N THR A 66 -8.75 13.74 -3.75
CA THR A 66 -9.28 12.43 -3.39
C THR A 66 -9.33 12.28 -1.88
N LYS A 67 -10.45 11.76 -1.35
CA LYS A 67 -10.67 11.58 0.08
C LYS A 67 -10.71 10.11 0.43
N ILE A 68 -10.08 9.74 1.55
CA ILE A 68 -10.20 8.39 2.11
C ILE A 68 -11.57 8.29 2.79
N VAL A 69 -12.38 7.34 2.34
CA VAL A 69 -13.69 6.99 2.91
C VAL A 69 -13.54 5.90 3.95
N ASP A 70 -12.74 4.88 3.66
CA ASP A 70 -12.45 3.80 4.59
C ASP A 70 -11.13 3.08 4.27
N VAL A 71 -10.66 2.26 5.21
CA VAL A 71 -9.47 1.40 5.04
C VAL A 71 -9.74 0.02 5.60
N GLU A 72 -9.41 -1.02 4.85
CA GLU A 72 -9.56 -2.42 5.25
C GLU A 72 -8.32 -3.23 4.90
N ARG A 73 -8.19 -4.42 5.51
CA ARG A 73 -7.14 -5.38 5.16
C ARG A 73 -7.69 -6.75 4.95
N ILE A 74 -7.06 -7.46 4.02
CA ILE A 74 -7.37 -8.84 3.68
C ILE A 74 -6.06 -9.63 3.61
N SER A 75 -6.06 -10.82 4.19
CA SER A 75 -4.96 -11.78 4.08
C SER A 75 -5.48 -13.09 3.50
N GLY A 76 -4.64 -13.77 2.72
CA GLY A 76 -4.88 -15.14 2.28
C GLY A 76 -3.71 -16.03 2.66
N ASN A 77 -4.02 -17.24 3.08
CA ASN A 77 -3.03 -18.29 3.33
C ASN A 77 -3.07 -19.31 2.20
N ASN A 78 -1.93 -19.97 1.96
CA ASN A 78 -1.86 -21.11 1.05
C ASN A 78 -2.47 -22.38 1.70
N ASP A 79 -2.47 -23.48 0.96
CA ASP A 79 -3.00 -24.78 1.43
C ASP A 79 -2.24 -25.34 2.66
N LEU A 80 -1.01 -24.87 2.92
CA LEU A 80 -0.21 -25.23 4.08
C LEU A 80 -0.48 -24.33 5.31
N GLY A 81 -1.38 -23.35 5.17
CA GLY A 81 -1.72 -22.38 6.22
C GLY A 81 -0.70 -21.24 6.37
N GLU A 82 0.26 -21.12 5.46
CA GLU A 82 1.25 -20.04 5.46
C GLU A 82 0.69 -18.80 4.74
N LEU A 83 1.06 -17.61 5.20
CA LEU A 83 0.62 -16.37 4.59
C LEU A 83 1.11 -16.25 3.14
N GLU A 84 0.17 -16.24 2.19
CA GLU A 84 0.47 -16.12 0.76
C GLU A 84 0.45 -14.65 0.31
N PHE A 85 -0.55 -13.89 0.76
CA PHE A 85 -0.67 -12.48 0.41
C PHE A 85 -1.30 -11.65 1.51
N TYR A 86 -1.02 -10.35 1.43
CA TYR A 86 -1.58 -9.35 2.31
C TYR A 86 -1.98 -8.11 1.51
N ILE A 87 -3.21 -7.64 1.67
CA ILE A 87 -3.78 -6.51 0.92
C ILE A 87 -4.23 -5.44 1.90
N LEU A 88 -3.80 -4.20 1.68
CA LEU A 88 -4.38 -3.01 2.25
C LEU A 88 -5.31 -2.37 1.21
N LYS A 89 -6.60 -2.31 1.49
CA LYS A 89 -7.61 -1.61 0.69
C LYS A 89 -7.84 -0.22 1.27
N ILE A 90 -7.75 0.81 0.44
CA ILE A 90 -8.02 2.21 0.76
C ILE A 90 -9.19 2.63 -0.13
N TYR A 91 -10.38 2.67 0.45
CA TYR A 91 -11.59 3.12 -0.23
C TYR A 91 -11.56 4.63 -0.33
N LEU A 92 -11.65 5.11 -1.55
CA LEU A 92 -11.64 6.53 -1.89
C LEU A 92 -13.06 6.96 -2.25
N ASP A 93 -13.32 8.26 -2.18
CA ASP A 93 -14.60 8.84 -2.64
C ASP A 93 -14.87 8.61 -4.13
N LYS A 94 -13.82 8.30 -4.91
CA LYS A 94 -13.86 8.14 -6.36
C LYS A 94 -13.39 6.78 -6.86
N GLY A 95 -13.16 5.81 -5.97
CA GLY A 95 -12.64 4.51 -6.36
C GLY A 95 -12.05 3.69 -5.22
N LEU A 96 -11.26 2.69 -5.59
CA LEU A 96 -10.57 1.79 -4.67
C LEU A 96 -9.09 1.74 -5.05
N LEU A 97 -8.24 2.07 -4.09
CA LEU A 97 -6.81 1.80 -4.17
C LEU A 97 -6.52 0.58 -3.30
N TYR A 98 -5.68 -0.34 -3.76
CA TYR A 98 -5.13 -1.34 -2.88
C TYR A 98 -3.65 -1.58 -3.11
N ILE A 99 -2.96 -1.89 -2.02
CA ILE A 99 -1.54 -2.23 -1.98
C ILE A 99 -1.46 -3.70 -1.55
N LYS A 100 -0.98 -4.57 -2.44
CA LYS A 100 -0.84 -6.00 -2.20
C LYS A 100 0.62 -6.38 -2.05
N ARG A 101 0.95 -7.06 -0.96
CA ARG A 101 2.18 -7.83 -0.79
C ARG A 101 1.91 -9.27 -1.19
N SER A 102 2.59 -9.77 -2.22
CA SER A 102 2.54 -11.18 -2.62
C SER A 102 3.78 -11.91 -2.11
N VAL A 103 3.66 -12.64 -0.99
CA VAL A 103 4.81 -13.26 -0.30
C VAL A 103 5.51 -14.26 -1.23
N LYS A 104 4.73 -15.08 -1.93
CA LYS A 104 5.20 -16.10 -2.87
C LYS A 104 5.97 -15.53 -4.07
N GLU A 105 5.45 -14.47 -4.68
CA GLU A 105 6.08 -13.83 -5.85
C GLU A 105 7.12 -12.77 -5.47
N ASP A 106 7.31 -12.58 -4.17
CA ASP A 106 8.18 -11.58 -3.58
C ASP A 106 8.07 -10.17 -4.18
N LYS A 107 6.83 -9.70 -4.39
CA LYS A 107 6.56 -8.37 -4.98
C LYS A 107 5.55 -7.54 -4.20
N ILE A 108 5.51 -6.25 -4.50
CA ILE A 108 4.43 -5.33 -4.14
C ILE A 108 3.66 -4.97 -5.41
N ILE A 109 2.33 -4.97 -5.31
CA ILE A 109 1.43 -4.52 -6.38
C ILE A 109 0.65 -3.32 -5.85
N ILE A 110 0.61 -2.24 -6.62
CA ILE A 110 -0.26 -1.08 -6.40
C ILE A 110 -1.31 -1.13 -7.51
N HIS A 111 -2.58 -1.15 -7.12
CA HIS A 111 -3.68 -1.12 -8.07
C HIS A 111 -4.66 -0.03 -7.67
N LEU A 112 -5.11 0.76 -8.64
CA LEU A 112 -6.16 1.75 -8.50
C LEU A 112 -7.26 1.47 -9.51
N GLN A 113 -8.49 1.38 -9.02
CA GLN A 113 -9.70 1.30 -9.84
C GLN A 113 -10.59 2.51 -9.55
N MET A 114 -10.85 3.32 -10.56
CA MET A 114 -11.82 4.43 -10.58
C MET A 114 -12.78 4.23 -11.75
N ASN A 115 -13.87 5.00 -11.81
CA ASN A 115 -14.90 4.84 -12.84
C ASN A 115 -14.36 4.83 -14.29
N ASP A 116 -13.35 5.66 -14.57
CA ASP A 116 -12.80 5.86 -15.92
C ASP A 116 -11.31 5.53 -16.02
N LEU A 117 -10.71 4.98 -14.95
CA LEU A 117 -9.28 4.73 -14.86
C LEU A 117 -9.03 3.44 -14.10
N GLU A 118 -8.27 2.54 -14.74
CA GLU A 118 -7.66 1.40 -14.09
C GLU A 118 -6.15 1.52 -14.23
N TYR A 119 -5.44 1.31 -13.13
CA TYR A 119 -4.00 1.40 -13.05
C TYR A 119 -3.48 0.23 -12.21
N GLU A 120 -2.46 -0.45 -12.70
CA GLU A 120 -1.74 -1.47 -11.96
C GLU A 120 -0.24 -1.34 -12.20
N SER A 121 0.52 -1.49 -11.13
CA SER A 121 1.97 -1.51 -11.13
C SER A 121 2.48 -2.55 -10.16
N SER A 122 3.63 -3.13 -10.50
CA SER A 122 4.29 -4.14 -9.69
C SER A 122 5.77 -3.84 -9.53
N VAL A 123 6.25 -3.90 -8.30
CA VAL A 123 7.66 -3.76 -7.95
C VAL A 123 8.17 -5.10 -7.44
N LEU A 124 9.11 -5.70 -8.17
CA LEU A 124 9.82 -6.94 -7.81
C LEU A 124 11.02 -6.61 -6.90
N PHE A 125 11.42 -7.55 -6.03
CA PHE A 125 12.58 -7.41 -5.14
C PHE A 125 13.65 -8.45 -5.39
#